data_AF-A0A931L383-F1
#
_entry.id   AF-A0A931L383-F1
#
_cell.length_a   1.000
_cell.length_b   1.000
_cell.length_c   1.000
_cell.angle_alpha   90.00
_cell.angle_beta   90.00
_cell.angle_gamma   90.00
#
_symmetry.space_group_name_H-M   'P 1'
#
loop_
_entity.id
_entity.type
_entity.pdbx_description
1 polymer ?
#
loop_
_entity_poly.entity_id
_entity_poly.type
_entity_poly.pdbx_seq_one_letter_code
_entity_poly.pdbx_strand_id
1 'polypeptide(L)'
;MNTELDSRVRKNYEDIVARVAEQAGVADSLIKLCGFVATVVLPTVIGFVFAFWQSLFVSFDVFVRVALGMIIFQFALGVIITRNLVNIERFQSAAAGLKHAYDEIKSAYIYEAETGQILGETVEYTEDYMGALPIYEELIEEDIGNFKEAVSELMDYFIENREPLFGIKRGDLWNFAVYVYCEEKNLLLPIWRKCVPSLWNNEVAETRAIRAFGPCDGHVGAAFRRGEPIITANAQDPTIQAFCEPPRYLCRDDDVANYSSFASFPLESGNSIPNGVLVATNNRTGTYTPKNCLAFRPAAYFISRLTEKVPVEKWPNLALPRTDKVE
;
A
#
# COMPACT_ATOMS: atom_id res chain seq x y z
N MET A 1 -5.91 -24.76 -24.85
CA MET A 1 -4.88 -23.72 -24.66
C MET A 1 -4.83 -23.21 -23.21
N ASN A 2 -5.96 -23.14 -22.48
CA ASN A 2 -5.98 -22.66 -21.07
C ASN A 2 -5.30 -23.58 -20.03
N THR A 3 -5.23 -24.90 -20.21
CA THR A 3 -4.65 -25.80 -19.20
C THR A 3 -3.13 -25.69 -19.06
N GLU A 4 -2.44 -25.25 -20.11
CA GLU A 4 -0.98 -25.17 -20.11
C GLU A 4 -0.49 -23.84 -19.50
N LEU A 5 -1.20 -22.74 -19.77
CA LEU A 5 -0.95 -21.43 -19.15
C LEU A 5 -1.21 -21.49 -17.63
N ASP A 6 -2.32 -22.11 -17.23
CA ASP A 6 -2.70 -22.31 -15.83
C ASP A 6 -1.67 -23.17 -15.07
N SER A 7 -1.09 -24.18 -15.73
CA SER A 7 -0.01 -25.00 -15.16
C SER A 7 1.31 -24.24 -14.99
N ARG A 8 1.62 -23.29 -15.87
CA ARG A 8 2.84 -22.48 -15.82
C ARG A 8 2.75 -21.40 -14.75
N VAL A 9 1.62 -20.70 -14.67
CA VAL A 9 1.36 -19.70 -13.61
C VAL A 9 1.38 -20.36 -12.25
N ARG A 10 0.72 -21.52 -12.10
CA ARG A 10 0.77 -22.31 -10.86
C ARG A 10 2.19 -22.70 -10.47
N LYS A 11 3.01 -23.14 -11.42
CA LYS A 11 4.39 -23.56 -11.16
C LYS A 11 5.28 -22.37 -10.77
N ASN A 12 5.18 -21.25 -11.47
CA ASN A 12 5.93 -20.03 -11.13
C ASN A 12 5.56 -19.53 -9.72
N TYR A 13 4.28 -19.61 -9.35
CA TYR A 13 3.80 -19.26 -8.02
C TYR A 13 4.30 -20.22 -6.93
N GLU A 14 4.20 -21.55 -7.16
CA GLU A 14 4.74 -22.54 -6.23
C GLU A 14 6.26 -22.32 -6.01
N ASP A 15 6.99 -21.92 -7.06
CA ASP A 15 8.42 -21.57 -6.97
C ASP A 15 8.66 -20.26 -6.19
N ILE A 16 7.85 -19.22 -6.37
CA ILE A 16 7.98 -17.94 -5.63
C ILE A 16 7.66 -18.16 -4.15
N VAL A 17 6.56 -18.83 -3.83
CA VAL A 17 6.17 -19.14 -2.45
C VAL A 17 7.21 -20.04 -1.78
N ALA A 18 7.76 -21.03 -2.49
CA ALA A 18 8.84 -21.86 -1.98
C ALA A 18 10.10 -21.02 -1.69
N ARG A 19 10.48 -20.09 -2.57
CA ARG A 19 11.63 -19.19 -2.36
C ARG A 19 11.42 -18.24 -1.18
N VAL A 20 10.23 -17.68 -1.03
CA VAL A 20 9.90 -16.79 0.10
C VAL A 20 9.88 -17.58 1.42
N ALA A 21 9.32 -18.79 1.42
CA ALA A 21 9.34 -19.67 2.59
C ALA A 21 10.76 -20.15 2.94
N GLU A 22 11.59 -20.45 1.94
CA GLU A 22 12.99 -20.79 2.10
C GLU A 22 13.77 -19.61 2.69
N GLN A 23 13.61 -18.40 2.14
CA GLN A 23 14.25 -17.18 2.66
C GLN A 23 13.80 -16.86 4.09
N ALA A 24 12.51 -17.05 4.40
CA ALA A 24 11.99 -16.88 5.76
C ALA A 24 12.56 -17.93 6.74
N GLY A 25 12.70 -19.19 6.30
CA GLY A 25 13.32 -20.25 7.09
C GLY A 25 14.83 -20.03 7.32
N VAL A 26 15.54 -19.51 6.32
CA VAL A 26 16.95 -19.12 6.42
C VAL A 26 17.09 -17.94 7.39
N ALA A 27 16.22 -16.95 7.33
CA ALA A 27 16.20 -15.81 8.25
C ALA A 27 15.96 -16.26 9.71
N ASP A 28 14.95 -17.12 9.95
CA ASP A 28 14.67 -17.67 11.28
C ASP A 28 15.85 -18.51 11.82
N SER A 29 16.48 -19.31 10.96
CA SER A 29 17.67 -20.10 11.31
C SER A 29 18.87 -19.21 11.66
N LEU A 30 19.10 -18.12 10.93
CA LEU A 30 20.13 -17.12 11.22
C LEU A 30 19.85 -16.39 12.53
N ILE A 31 18.60 -16.03 12.82
CA ILE A 31 18.20 -15.41 14.09
C ILE A 31 18.49 -16.36 15.26
N LYS A 32 18.08 -17.62 15.16
CA LYS A 32 18.35 -18.65 16.18
C LYS A 32 19.84 -18.88 16.38
N LEU A 33 20.63 -18.90 15.30
CA LEU A 33 22.08 -19.04 15.36
C LEU A 33 22.74 -17.82 16.04
N CYS A 34 22.36 -16.60 15.67
CA CYS A 34 22.84 -15.37 16.30
C CYS A 34 22.48 -15.33 17.78
N GLY A 35 21.24 -15.71 18.14
CA GLY A 35 20.80 -15.84 19.53
C GLY A 35 21.63 -16.86 20.31
N PHE A 36 21.87 -18.04 19.73
CA PHE A 36 22.69 -19.10 20.33
C PHE A 36 24.15 -18.64 20.52
N VAL A 37 24.76 -18.01 19.52
CA VAL A 37 26.13 -17.48 19.62
C VAL A 37 26.23 -16.42 20.70
N ALA A 38 25.28 -15.48 20.76
CA ALA A 38 25.30 -14.39 21.72
C ALA A 38 25.04 -14.84 23.17
N THR A 39 24.15 -15.82 23.39
CA THR A 39 23.72 -16.25 24.73
C THR A 39 24.51 -17.42 25.29
N VAL A 40 25.08 -18.29 24.44
CA VAL A 40 25.75 -19.52 24.88
C VAL A 40 27.24 -19.48 24.56
N VAL A 41 27.59 -19.27 23.28
CA VAL A 41 28.99 -19.38 22.84
C VAL A 41 29.84 -18.25 23.41
N LEU A 42 29.37 -17.00 23.28
CA LEU A 42 30.12 -15.84 23.76
C LEU A 42 30.35 -15.95 25.28
N PRO A 43 29.34 -16.10 26.16
CA PRO A 43 29.57 -16.15 27.60
C PRO A 43 30.48 -17.30 28.03
N THR A 44 30.43 -18.44 27.33
CA THR A 44 31.28 -19.60 27.61
C THR A 44 32.74 -19.35 27.26
N VAL A 45 33.01 -18.83 26.06
CA VAL A 45 34.37 -18.45 25.64
C VAL A 45 34.93 -17.38 26.57
N ILE A 46 34.10 -16.40 26.92
CA ILE A 46 34.45 -15.32 27.83
C ILE A 46 34.81 -15.86 29.21
N GLY A 47 33.96 -16.73 29.79
CA GLY A 47 34.22 -17.37 31.09
C GLY A 47 35.49 -18.22 31.06
N PHE A 48 35.74 -18.94 29.97
CA PHE A 48 36.96 -19.75 29.80
C PHE A 48 38.22 -18.89 29.70
N VAL A 49 38.19 -17.83 28.89
CA VAL A 49 39.29 -16.85 28.79
C VAL A 49 39.52 -16.19 30.15
N PHE A 50 38.46 -15.79 30.87
CA PHE A 50 38.60 -15.21 32.21
C PHE A 50 39.23 -16.17 33.23
N ALA A 51 38.84 -17.44 33.24
CA ALA A 51 39.44 -18.46 34.10
C ALA A 51 40.94 -18.65 33.81
N PHE A 52 41.33 -18.59 32.55
CA PHE A 52 42.73 -18.69 32.14
C PHE A 52 43.52 -17.41 32.45
N TRP A 53 42.91 -16.23 32.28
CA TRP A 53 43.58 -14.94 32.46
C TRP A 53 43.86 -14.62 33.94
N GLN A 54 43.01 -15.09 34.87
CA GLN A 54 43.28 -14.98 36.30
C GLN A 54 44.62 -15.63 36.71
N SER A 55 45.12 -16.61 35.93
CA SER A 55 46.42 -17.25 36.17
C SER A 55 47.62 -16.46 35.63
N LEU A 56 47.41 -15.41 34.82
CA LEU A 56 48.45 -14.74 34.02
C LEU A 56 48.80 -13.29 34.46
N PHE A 57 48.45 -12.86 35.68
CA PHE A 57 48.93 -11.60 36.30
C PHE A 57 48.80 -10.32 35.44
N VAL A 58 47.60 -10.00 34.97
CA VAL A 58 47.31 -8.66 34.44
C VAL A 58 46.61 -7.82 35.51
N SER A 59 46.99 -6.53 35.63
CA SER A 59 46.42 -5.62 36.61
C SER A 59 44.90 -5.48 36.46
N PHE A 60 44.20 -5.35 37.60
CA PHE A 60 42.74 -5.21 37.68
C PHE A 60 42.17 -4.13 36.74
N ASP A 61 42.95 -3.08 36.45
CA ASP A 61 42.52 -1.98 35.59
C ASP A 61 42.36 -2.38 34.11
N VAL A 62 43.22 -3.25 33.59
CA VAL A 62 43.10 -3.77 32.21
C VAL A 62 41.90 -4.72 32.10
N PHE A 63 41.66 -5.52 33.15
CA PHE A 63 40.50 -6.39 33.23
C PHE A 63 39.18 -5.60 33.13
N VAL A 64 39.04 -4.52 33.90
CA VAL A 64 37.82 -3.70 33.88
C VAL A 64 37.59 -3.10 32.49
N ARG A 65 38.64 -2.62 31.81
CA ARG A 65 38.51 -2.04 30.45
C ARG A 65 38.07 -3.06 29.41
N VAL A 66 38.62 -4.28 29.44
CA VAL A 66 38.22 -5.36 28.52
C VAL A 66 36.77 -5.77 28.78
N ALA A 67 36.40 -5.98 30.06
CA ALA A 67 35.04 -6.33 30.43
C ALA A 67 34.03 -5.26 29.97
N LEU A 68 34.35 -3.97 30.18
CA LEU A 68 33.49 -2.87 29.75
C LEU A 68 33.35 -2.81 28.22
N GLY A 69 34.46 -2.97 27.49
CA GLY A 69 34.45 -3.01 26.02
C GLY A 69 33.59 -4.13 25.46
N MET A 70 33.59 -5.29 26.11
CA MET A 70 32.78 -6.43 25.72
C MET A 70 31.28 -6.23 25.99
N ILE A 71 30.93 -5.60 27.12
CA ILE A 71 29.54 -5.22 27.42
C ILE A 71 29.03 -4.23 26.36
N ILE A 72 29.84 -3.22 26.02
CA ILE A 72 29.48 -2.24 24.97
C ILE A 72 29.29 -2.93 23.62
N PHE A 73 30.19 -3.84 23.26
CA PHE A 73 30.06 -4.61 22.02
C PHE A 73 28.79 -5.47 21.98
N GLN A 74 28.48 -6.18 23.08
CA GLN A 74 27.24 -6.96 23.20
C GLN A 74 25.99 -6.09 23.07
N PHE A 75 25.99 -4.91 23.69
CA PHE A 75 24.88 -3.96 23.59
C PHE A 75 24.69 -3.46 22.16
N ALA A 76 25.78 -3.07 21.48
CA ALA A 76 25.73 -2.64 20.08
C ALA A 76 25.23 -3.74 19.14
N LEU A 77 25.71 -4.98 19.33
CA LEU A 77 25.24 -6.15 18.57
C LEU A 77 23.75 -6.40 18.81
N GLY A 78 23.30 -6.30 20.07
CA GLY A 78 21.89 -6.41 20.45
C GLY A 78 21.02 -5.40 19.71
N VAL A 79 21.41 -4.11 19.70
CA VAL A 79 20.66 -3.06 18.99
C VAL A 79 20.57 -3.33 17.48
N ILE A 80 21.66 -3.78 16.85
CA ILE A 80 21.67 -4.14 15.42
C ILE A 80 20.72 -5.31 15.15
N ILE A 81 20.77 -6.36 15.98
CA ILE A 81 19.90 -7.53 15.86
C ILE A 81 18.43 -7.11 16.05
N THR A 82 18.10 -6.34 17.08
CA THR A 82 16.72 -5.91 17.35
C THR A 82 16.17 -5.02 16.24
N ARG A 83 16.97 -4.09 15.69
CA ARG A 83 16.56 -3.28 14.53
C ARG A 83 16.23 -4.14 13.31
N ASN A 84 17.06 -5.14 13.03
CA ASN A 84 16.83 -6.03 11.90
C ASN A 84 15.67 -6.99 12.13
N LEU A 85 15.42 -7.44 13.37
CA LEU A 85 14.25 -8.24 13.73
C LEU A 85 12.94 -7.49 13.49
N VAL A 86 12.86 -6.21 13.85
CA VAL A 86 11.67 -5.37 13.58
C VAL A 86 11.40 -5.27 12.07
N ASN A 87 12.44 -5.20 11.25
CA ASN A 87 12.28 -5.19 9.79
C ASN A 87 11.78 -6.55 9.25
N ILE A 88 12.22 -7.67 9.86
CA ILE A 88 11.80 -9.03 9.47
C ILE A 88 10.34 -9.29 9.87
N GLU A 89 9.91 -8.90 11.07
CA GLU A 89 8.50 -9.03 11.49
C GLU A 89 7.56 -8.21 10.59
N ARG A 90 7.98 -7.00 10.20
CA ARG A 90 7.24 -6.17 9.23
C ARG A 90 7.12 -6.86 7.87
N PHE A 91 8.20 -7.47 7.40
CA PHE A 91 8.20 -8.22 6.14
C PHE A 91 7.29 -9.46 6.20
N GLN A 92 7.33 -10.22 7.31
CA GLN A 92 6.47 -11.38 7.53
C GLN A 92 4.98 -10.99 7.64
N SER A 93 4.67 -9.89 8.31
CA SER A 93 3.30 -9.38 8.41
C SER A 93 2.76 -8.92 7.06
N ALA A 94 3.58 -8.25 6.24
CA ALA A 94 3.23 -7.87 4.87
C ALA A 94 2.97 -9.10 4.00
N ALA A 95 3.84 -10.11 4.07
CA ALA A 95 3.68 -11.37 3.34
C ALA A 95 2.43 -12.16 3.76
N ALA A 96 2.10 -12.17 5.06
CA ALA A 96 0.90 -12.83 5.58
C ALA A 96 -0.39 -12.12 5.15
N GLY A 97 -0.41 -10.78 5.17
CA GLY A 97 -1.52 -9.99 4.63
C GLY A 97 -1.74 -10.22 3.14
N LEU A 98 -0.65 -10.31 2.37
CA LEU A 98 -0.68 -10.60 0.93
C LEU A 98 -1.28 -11.98 0.66
N LYS A 99 -0.82 -13.00 1.40
CA LYS A 99 -1.33 -14.38 1.28
C LYS A 99 -2.82 -14.46 1.58
N HIS A 100 -3.29 -13.78 2.63
CA HIS A 100 -4.71 -13.76 2.98
C HIS A 100 -5.56 -13.07 1.89
N ALA A 101 -5.12 -11.92 1.38
CA ALA A 101 -5.80 -11.23 0.28
C ALA A 101 -5.86 -12.11 -0.97
N TYR A 102 -4.79 -12.83 -1.28
CA TYR A 102 -4.73 -13.76 -2.40
C TYR A 102 -5.67 -14.96 -2.22
N ASP A 103 -5.69 -15.60 -1.05
CA ASP A 103 -6.57 -16.73 -0.77
C ASP A 103 -8.06 -16.33 -0.88
N GLU A 104 -8.40 -15.11 -0.45
CA GLU A 104 -9.73 -14.53 -0.59
C GLU A 104 -10.08 -14.28 -2.06
N ILE A 105 -9.16 -13.69 -2.85
CA ILE A 105 -9.33 -13.45 -4.28
C ILE A 105 -9.46 -14.77 -5.05
N LYS A 106 -8.59 -15.74 -4.78
CA LYS A 106 -8.59 -17.07 -5.39
C LYS A 106 -9.87 -17.83 -5.08
N SER A 107 -10.41 -17.71 -3.87
CA SER A 107 -11.70 -18.29 -3.51
C SER A 107 -12.87 -17.65 -4.29
N ALA A 108 -12.79 -16.34 -4.56
CA ALA A 108 -13.74 -15.63 -5.43
C ALA A 108 -13.55 -15.93 -6.94
N TYR A 109 -12.38 -16.44 -7.31
CA TYR A 109 -11.93 -16.68 -8.70
C TYR A 109 -12.43 -17.99 -9.31
N ILE A 110 -12.75 -19.00 -8.49
CA ILE A 110 -13.15 -20.33 -8.95
C ILE A 110 -14.48 -20.33 -9.75
N TYR A 111 -15.15 -19.19 -9.94
CA TYR A 111 -16.50 -19.14 -10.52
C TYR A 111 -16.67 -18.59 -11.95
N GLU A 112 -15.72 -17.89 -12.60
CA GLU A 112 -15.92 -17.40 -14.00
C GLU A 112 -14.60 -17.30 -14.80
N ALA A 113 -14.54 -17.96 -15.98
CA ALA A 113 -13.29 -18.33 -16.66
C ALA A 113 -12.58 -17.24 -17.47
N GLU A 114 -13.17 -16.05 -17.68
CA GLU A 114 -12.58 -14.97 -18.50
C GLU A 114 -12.25 -13.73 -17.66
N THR A 115 -13.20 -13.27 -16.84
CA THR A 115 -12.96 -12.25 -15.81
C THR A 115 -12.00 -12.73 -14.72
N GLY A 116 -11.95 -14.04 -14.50
CA GLY A 116 -10.88 -14.68 -13.74
C GLY A 116 -9.54 -14.27 -14.31
N GLN A 117 -9.16 -14.78 -15.49
CA GLN A 117 -7.80 -14.62 -16.03
C GLN A 117 -7.25 -13.19 -15.91
N ILE A 118 -8.04 -12.19 -16.28
CA ILE A 118 -7.64 -10.78 -16.27
C ILE A 118 -7.46 -10.26 -14.84
N LEU A 119 -8.32 -10.67 -13.91
CA LEU A 119 -8.14 -10.37 -12.49
C LEU A 119 -6.87 -11.04 -11.94
N GLY A 120 -6.54 -12.25 -12.39
CA GLY A 120 -5.33 -12.96 -11.98
C GLY A 120 -4.07 -12.27 -12.49
N GLU A 121 -4.06 -11.89 -13.77
CA GLU A 121 -3.01 -11.08 -14.38
C GLU A 121 -2.87 -9.72 -13.69
N THR A 122 -3.96 -9.11 -13.24
CA THR A 122 -3.89 -7.84 -12.50
C THR A 122 -3.30 -8.04 -11.12
N VAL A 123 -3.65 -9.12 -10.44
CA VAL A 123 -3.05 -9.46 -9.14
C VAL A 123 -1.56 -9.72 -9.31
N GLU A 124 -1.17 -10.56 -10.27
CA GLU A 124 0.24 -10.84 -10.60
C GLU A 124 1.00 -9.55 -10.94
N TYR A 125 0.42 -8.69 -11.78
CA TYR A 125 0.99 -7.38 -12.09
C TYR A 125 1.20 -6.54 -10.83
N THR A 126 0.20 -6.45 -9.95
CA THR A 126 0.38 -5.71 -8.69
C THR A 126 1.38 -6.37 -7.75
N GLU A 127 1.51 -7.70 -7.77
CA GLU A 127 2.50 -8.45 -7.00
C GLU A 127 3.93 -8.17 -7.48
N ASP A 128 4.14 -8.02 -8.79
CA ASP A 128 5.43 -7.60 -9.34
C ASP A 128 5.84 -6.21 -8.84
N TYR A 129 4.90 -5.25 -8.80
CA TYR A 129 5.14 -3.93 -8.18
C TYR A 129 5.41 -4.05 -6.69
N MET A 130 4.71 -4.94 -5.99
CA MET A 130 4.99 -5.22 -4.58
C MET A 130 6.39 -5.81 -4.36
N GLY A 131 6.87 -6.67 -5.27
CA GLY A 131 8.25 -7.17 -5.25
C GLY A 131 9.28 -6.08 -5.53
N ALA A 132 8.94 -5.11 -6.37
CA ALA A 132 9.75 -3.94 -6.68
C ALA A 132 9.61 -2.80 -5.65
N LEU A 133 8.70 -2.91 -4.67
CA LEU A 133 8.41 -1.86 -3.69
C LEU A 133 9.68 -1.32 -2.99
N PRO A 134 10.65 -2.13 -2.54
CA PRO A 134 11.87 -1.59 -1.92
C PRO A 134 12.65 -0.65 -2.86
N ILE A 135 12.64 -0.91 -4.17
CA ILE A 135 13.30 -0.08 -5.17
C ILE A 135 12.57 1.25 -5.30
N TYR A 136 11.24 1.24 -5.39
CA TYR A 136 10.44 2.47 -5.43
C TYR A 136 10.54 3.26 -4.11
N GLU A 137 10.56 2.60 -2.95
CA GLU A 137 10.75 3.26 -1.67
C GLU A 137 12.11 3.98 -1.59
N GLU A 138 13.16 3.44 -2.21
CA GLU A 138 14.48 4.07 -2.32
C GLU A 138 14.46 5.21 -3.33
N LEU A 139 13.93 4.99 -4.54
CA LEU A 139 13.89 5.99 -5.62
C LEU A 139 13.07 7.23 -5.29
N ILE A 140 12.03 7.09 -4.46
CA ILE A 140 11.18 8.23 -4.14
C ILE A 140 11.96 9.29 -3.36
N GLU A 141 12.89 8.96 -2.45
CA GLU A 141 13.68 9.92 -1.63
C GLU A 141 12.91 11.19 -1.20
N GLU A 142 11.64 11.04 -0.78
CA GLU A 142 10.74 12.15 -0.43
C GLU A 142 10.38 13.12 -1.59
N ASP A 143 10.67 12.78 -2.84
CA ASP A 143 10.29 13.49 -4.07
C ASP A 143 8.89 13.08 -4.55
N ILE A 144 8.00 14.06 -4.56
CA ILE A 144 6.64 13.88 -5.05
C ILE A 144 6.54 13.61 -6.55
N GLY A 145 7.49 14.09 -7.36
CA GLY A 145 7.57 13.79 -8.78
C GLY A 145 7.68 12.29 -9.00
N ASN A 146 8.66 11.67 -8.33
CA ASN A 146 8.91 10.23 -8.38
C ASN A 146 7.72 9.44 -7.81
N PHE A 147 7.10 9.92 -6.72
CA PHE A 147 5.86 9.32 -6.22
C PHE A 147 4.75 9.31 -7.28
N LYS A 148 4.50 10.46 -7.93
CA LYS A 148 3.44 10.58 -8.95
C LYS A 148 3.73 9.72 -10.17
N GLU A 149 5.00 9.57 -10.54
CA GLU A 149 5.42 8.70 -11.62
C GLU A 149 5.17 7.23 -11.25
N ALA A 150 5.60 6.78 -10.07
CA ALA A 150 5.35 5.42 -9.60
C ALA A 150 3.85 5.07 -9.50
N VAL A 151 3.03 5.99 -8.97
CA VAL A 151 1.57 5.83 -8.96
C VAL A 151 1.01 5.81 -10.39
N SER A 152 1.52 6.65 -11.29
CA SER A 152 1.08 6.65 -12.68
C SER A 152 1.37 5.33 -13.35
N GLU A 153 2.57 4.79 -13.19
CA GLU A 153 3.02 3.54 -13.77
C GLU A 153 2.13 2.37 -13.33
N LEU A 154 1.91 2.23 -12.02
CA LEU A 154 1.01 1.22 -11.46
C LEU A 154 -0.43 1.37 -11.99
N MET A 155 -0.94 2.60 -11.96
CA MET A 155 -2.33 2.86 -12.32
C MET A 155 -2.59 2.80 -13.84
N ASP A 156 -1.54 2.95 -14.66
CA ASP A 156 -1.66 2.87 -16.11
C ASP A 156 -2.12 1.48 -16.57
N TYR A 157 -1.70 0.41 -15.89
CA TYR A 157 -2.24 -0.92 -16.16
C TYR A 157 -3.75 -1.01 -15.93
N PHE A 158 -4.25 -0.47 -14.81
CA PHE A 158 -5.70 -0.44 -14.52
C PHE A 158 -6.46 0.40 -15.54
N ILE A 159 -5.85 1.49 -16.02
CA ILE A 159 -6.43 2.35 -17.04
C ILE A 159 -6.45 1.63 -18.39
N GLU A 160 -5.36 1.02 -18.82
CA GLU A 160 -5.25 0.29 -20.08
C GLU A 160 -6.20 -0.92 -20.12
N ASN A 161 -6.33 -1.62 -19.00
CA ASN A 161 -7.21 -2.79 -18.84
C ASN A 161 -8.59 -2.46 -18.25
N ARG A 162 -8.99 -1.19 -18.26
CA ARG A 162 -10.26 -0.74 -17.62
C ARG A 162 -11.52 -1.40 -18.19
N GLU A 163 -11.53 -1.70 -19.49
CA GLU A 163 -12.66 -2.36 -20.15
C GLU A 163 -12.77 -3.83 -19.71
N PRO A 164 -11.72 -4.66 -19.84
CA PRO A 164 -11.79 -6.04 -19.37
C PRO A 164 -11.96 -6.18 -17.84
N LEU A 165 -11.41 -5.26 -17.03
CA LEU A 165 -11.50 -5.34 -15.57
C LEU A 165 -12.82 -4.84 -15.02
N PHE A 166 -13.24 -3.65 -15.45
CA PHE A 166 -14.36 -2.94 -14.86
C PHE A 166 -15.56 -2.83 -15.82
N GLY A 167 -15.43 -3.37 -17.02
CA GLY A 167 -16.42 -3.21 -18.08
C GLY A 167 -16.49 -1.79 -18.63
N ILE A 168 -15.56 -0.88 -18.29
CA ILE A 168 -15.59 0.55 -18.66
C ILE A 168 -15.47 0.69 -20.18
N LYS A 169 -16.52 1.19 -20.83
CA LYS A 169 -16.60 1.26 -22.30
C LYS A 169 -16.06 2.57 -22.85
N ARG A 170 -15.78 2.59 -24.15
CA ARG A 170 -15.53 3.84 -24.87
C ARG A 170 -16.74 4.78 -24.74
N GLY A 171 -16.51 5.97 -24.20
CA GLY A 171 -17.54 6.99 -23.96
C GLY A 171 -18.01 7.06 -22.51
N ASP A 172 -17.68 6.08 -21.66
CA ASP A 172 -17.89 6.20 -20.23
C ASP A 172 -17.01 7.32 -19.66
N LEU A 173 -17.58 8.14 -18.78
CA LEU A 173 -16.84 9.12 -18.00
C LEU A 173 -16.29 8.39 -16.77
N TRP A 174 -14.98 8.21 -16.71
CA TRP A 174 -14.29 7.58 -15.59
C TRP A 174 -13.24 8.49 -14.98
N ASN A 175 -12.94 8.24 -13.70
CA ASN A 175 -11.94 8.96 -12.95
C ASN A 175 -11.26 8.03 -11.93
N PHE A 176 -9.94 7.97 -11.97
CA PHE A 176 -9.08 7.39 -10.95
C PHE A 176 -8.34 8.52 -10.23
N ALA A 177 -8.30 8.48 -8.91
CA ALA A 177 -7.64 9.50 -8.11
C ALA A 177 -7.06 8.91 -6.83
N VAL A 178 -5.95 9.48 -6.36
CA VAL A 178 -5.39 9.21 -5.04
C VAL A 178 -5.51 10.47 -4.22
N TYR A 179 -6.07 10.32 -3.03
CA TYR A 179 -6.15 11.36 -2.01
C TYR A 179 -5.22 10.99 -0.86
N VAL A 180 -4.47 11.94 -0.32
CA VAL A 180 -3.65 11.76 0.89
C VAL A 180 -4.15 12.68 1.98
N TYR A 181 -4.21 12.14 3.20
CA TYR A 181 -4.67 12.88 4.35
C TYR A 181 -3.58 13.83 4.86
N CYS A 182 -3.95 15.11 4.94
CA CYS A 182 -3.14 16.16 5.53
C CYS A 182 -3.73 16.49 6.91
N GLU A 183 -3.03 16.06 7.96
CA GLU A 183 -3.47 16.23 9.34
C GLU A 183 -3.61 17.71 9.73
N GLU A 184 -2.67 18.56 9.31
CA GLU A 184 -2.69 20.01 9.59
C GLU A 184 -3.98 20.68 9.09
N LYS A 185 -4.43 20.29 7.89
CA LYS A 185 -5.64 20.85 7.28
C LYS A 185 -6.90 20.05 7.63
N ASN A 186 -6.75 18.87 8.23
CA ASN A 186 -7.80 17.88 8.42
C ASN A 186 -8.56 17.60 7.11
N LEU A 187 -7.83 17.39 6.01
CA LEU A 187 -8.38 17.20 4.67
C LEU A 187 -7.67 16.08 3.91
N LEU A 188 -8.44 15.35 3.11
CA LEU A 188 -7.99 14.45 2.06
C LEU A 188 -7.73 15.27 0.80
N LEU A 189 -6.46 15.39 0.47
CA LEU A 189 -5.97 16.24 -0.61
C LEU A 189 -5.70 15.40 -1.85
N PRO A 190 -6.19 15.82 -3.03
CA PRO A 190 -5.97 15.08 -4.27
C PRO A 190 -4.53 15.27 -4.74
N ILE A 191 -3.78 14.18 -4.81
CA ILE A 191 -2.35 14.20 -5.11
C ILE A 191 -2.04 13.65 -6.49
N TRP A 192 -2.87 12.74 -6.99
CA TRP A 192 -2.76 12.12 -8.29
C TRP A 192 -4.15 11.89 -8.84
N ARG A 193 -4.34 12.10 -10.15
CA ARG A 193 -5.62 11.91 -10.82
C ARG A 193 -5.39 11.65 -12.29
N LYS A 194 -6.05 10.62 -12.82
CA LYS A 194 -6.27 10.42 -14.26
C LYS A 194 -7.76 10.20 -14.48
N CYS A 195 -8.34 10.92 -15.42
CA CYS A 195 -9.73 10.73 -15.83
C CYS A 195 -9.80 10.66 -17.35
N VAL A 196 -10.94 10.26 -17.90
CA VAL A 196 -11.11 10.32 -19.35
C VAL A 196 -10.84 11.76 -19.83
N PRO A 197 -9.95 11.98 -20.81
CA PRO A 197 -9.85 13.26 -21.50
C PRO A 197 -11.19 13.43 -22.21
N SER A 198 -12.09 14.17 -21.58
CA SER A 198 -13.48 14.18 -21.99
C SER A 198 -13.64 14.83 -23.37
N LEU A 199 -14.86 14.77 -23.90
CA LEU A 199 -15.43 15.66 -24.92
C LEU A 199 -15.27 17.17 -24.61
N TRP A 200 -14.72 17.52 -23.45
CA TRP A 200 -14.27 18.85 -23.08
C TRP A 200 -12.78 18.94 -23.39
N ASN A 201 -12.39 19.89 -24.25
CA ASN A 201 -10.99 20.21 -24.59
C ASN A 201 -10.06 19.89 -23.42
N ASN A 202 -8.98 19.14 -23.67
CA ASN A 202 -8.06 18.57 -22.65
C ASN A 202 -7.70 19.52 -21.49
N GLU A 203 -7.64 20.83 -21.73
CA GLU A 203 -7.45 21.83 -20.68
C GLU A 203 -8.56 21.81 -19.61
N VAL A 204 -9.84 21.65 -19.94
CA VAL A 204 -10.97 21.78 -18.98
C VAL A 204 -11.12 20.57 -18.05
N ALA A 205 -10.83 19.36 -18.52
CA ALA A 205 -10.95 18.14 -17.72
C ALA A 205 -9.87 18.05 -16.61
N GLU A 206 -8.66 18.52 -16.92
CA GLU A 206 -7.53 18.62 -15.99
C GLU A 206 -7.60 19.90 -15.13
N THR A 207 -8.19 21.01 -15.64
CA THR A 207 -8.33 22.27 -14.88
C THR A 207 -9.58 22.34 -14.01
N ARG A 208 -10.54 21.39 -14.12
CA ARG A 208 -11.68 21.34 -13.21
C ARG A 208 -11.15 21.10 -11.80
N ALA A 209 -11.17 22.14 -10.96
CA ALA A 209 -10.55 22.15 -9.65
C ALA A 209 -10.85 20.86 -8.89
N ILE A 210 -9.80 20.11 -8.54
CA ILE A 210 -9.97 18.85 -7.84
C ILE A 210 -10.42 19.17 -6.41
N ARG A 211 -11.45 18.46 -5.93
CA ARG A 211 -12.04 18.70 -4.60
C ARG A 211 -11.12 18.13 -3.53
N ALA A 212 -11.02 18.81 -2.39
CA ALA A 212 -10.55 18.19 -1.16
C ALA A 212 -11.77 17.70 -0.36
N PHE A 213 -11.59 16.66 0.44
CA PHE A 213 -12.66 16.07 1.25
C PHE A 213 -12.26 16.09 2.73
N GLY A 214 -13.15 16.49 3.62
CA GLY A 214 -12.96 16.23 5.05
C GLY A 214 -13.10 14.74 5.37
N PRO A 215 -12.60 14.28 6.53
CA PRO A 215 -13.02 13.00 7.08
C PRO A 215 -14.55 12.97 7.19
N CYS A 216 -15.18 11.89 6.70
CA CYS A 216 -16.64 11.72 6.55
C CYS A 216 -17.30 12.46 5.36
N ASP A 217 -16.61 13.29 4.58
CA ASP A 217 -17.21 13.94 3.41
C ASP A 217 -17.31 12.97 2.23
N GLY A 218 -18.55 12.63 1.87
CA GLY A 218 -18.84 11.75 0.75
C GLY A 218 -18.21 10.35 0.88
N HIS A 219 -18.17 9.61 -0.23
CA HIS A 219 -17.60 8.26 -0.22
C HIS A 219 -16.08 8.24 0.06
N VAL A 220 -15.36 9.31 -0.29
CA VAL A 220 -13.91 9.41 -0.05
C VAL A 220 -13.64 9.56 1.45
N GLY A 221 -14.26 10.55 2.10
CA GLY A 221 -14.11 10.77 3.54
C GLY A 221 -14.68 9.63 4.38
N ALA A 222 -15.75 8.98 3.92
CA ALA A 222 -16.34 7.82 4.59
C ALA A 222 -15.41 6.60 4.57
N ALA A 223 -14.77 6.30 3.43
CA ALA A 223 -13.82 5.19 3.32
C ALA A 223 -12.60 5.42 4.21
N PHE A 224 -12.07 6.65 4.20
CA PHE A 224 -10.98 7.07 5.07
C PHE A 224 -11.33 6.88 6.56
N ARG A 225 -12.50 7.37 7.00
CA ARG A 225 -12.93 7.32 8.40
C ARG A 225 -13.09 5.88 8.89
N ARG A 226 -13.62 5.00 8.05
CA ARG A 226 -13.89 3.60 8.41
C ARG A 226 -12.65 2.72 8.35
N GLY A 227 -11.66 3.06 7.53
CA GLY A 227 -10.56 2.16 7.24
C GLY A 227 -11.00 0.91 6.46
N GLU A 228 -12.15 0.97 5.80
CA GLU A 228 -12.70 -0.13 5.00
C GLU A 228 -13.04 0.35 3.59
N PRO A 229 -12.88 -0.50 2.55
CA PRO A 229 -13.32 -0.16 1.20
C PRO A 229 -14.83 0.08 1.13
N ILE A 230 -15.23 1.11 0.38
CA ILE A 230 -16.63 1.36 0.02
C ILE A 230 -16.77 1.20 -1.48
N ILE A 231 -17.59 0.24 -1.90
CA ILE A 231 -17.81 -0.10 -3.31
C ILE A 231 -19.31 -0.07 -3.56
N THR A 232 -19.74 0.65 -4.59
CA THR A 232 -21.14 0.66 -5.02
C THR A 232 -21.27 0.54 -6.53
N ALA A 233 -22.19 -0.33 -6.94
CA ALA A 233 -22.68 -0.40 -8.31
C ALA A 233 -23.64 0.75 -8.64
N ASN A 234 -24.26 1.38 -7.64
CA ASN A 234 -25.22 2.47 -7.84
C ASN A 234 -25.12 3.51 -6.71
N ALA A 235 -24.55 4.66 -7.02
CA ALA A 235 -24.42 5.79 -6.10
C ALA A 235 -25.76 6.48 -5.81
N GLN A 236 -26.80 6.21 -6.61
CA GLN A 236 -28.15 6.74 -6.41
C GLN A 236 -29.02 5.84 -5.53
N ASP A 237 -28.48 4.73 -5.04
CA ASP A 237 -29.17 3.92 -4.04
C ASP A 237 -29.39 4.75 -2.76
N PRO A 238 -30.62 4.85 -2.22
CA PRO A 238 -30.90 5.67 -1.04
C PRO A 238 -30.05 5.31 0.18
N THR A 239 -29.69 4.03 0.34
CA THR A 239 -28.83 3.58 1.44
C THR A 239 -27.40 4.07 1.29
N ILE A 240 -26.92 4.16 0.04
CA ILE A 240 -25.60 4.68 -0.27
C ILE A 240 -25.59 6.20 -0.16
N GLN A 241 -26.61 6.90 -0.67
CA GLN A 241 -26.70 8.35 -0.54
C GLN A 241 -26.73 8.81 0.92
N ALA A 242 -27.53 8.16 1.76
CA ALA A 242 -27.60 8.50 3.19
C ALA A 242 -26.25 8.40 3.91
N PHE A 243 -25.31 7.61 3.38
CA PHE A 243 -24.01 7.37 3.98
C PHE A 243 -22.84 8.11 3.29
N CYS A 244 -22.97 8.38 1.98
CA CYS A 244 -21.89 8.89 1.12
C CYS A 244 -22.23 10.22 0.44
N GLU A 245 -23.30 10.91 0.83
CA GLU A 245 -23.62 12.23 0.29
C GLU A 245 -22.61 13.27 0.81
N PRO A 246 -21.85 13.94 -0.09
CA PRO A 246 -20.96 15.00 0.33
C PRO A 246 -21.78 16.24 0.72
N PRO A 247 -21.22 17.13 1.56
CA PRO A 247 -21.89 18.39 1.90
C PRO A 247 -22.08 19.25 0.65
N ARG A 248 -23.16 20.04 0.62
CA ARG A 248 -23.62 20.79 -0.56
C ARG A 248 -22.55 21.66 -1.22
N TYR A 249 -21.61 22.22 -0.46
CA TYR A 249 -20.51 23.04 -1.00
C TYR A 249 -19.50 22.24 -1.83
N LEU A 250 -19.46 20.91 -1.68
CA LEU A 250 -18.66 20.00 -2.51
C LEU A 250 -19.45 19.47 -3.70
N CYS A 251 -20.79 19.54 -3.68
CA CYS A 251 -21.64 19.06 -4.76
C CYS A 251 -21.59 19.98 -5.98
N ARG A 252 -21.66 19.39 -7.17
CA ARG A 252 -21.85 20.07 -8.45
C ARG A 252 -23.14 19.60 -9.10
N ASP A 253 -23.76 20.47 -9.88
CA ASP A 253 -25.05 20.18 -10.54
C ASP A 253 -24.99 18.94 -11.45
N ASP A 254 -23.81 18.62 -11.99
CA ASP A 254 -23.60 17.48 -12.87
C ASP A 254 -23.04 16.24 -12.16
N ASP A 255 -22.86 16.26 -10.84
CA ASP A 255 -22.32 15.10 -10.12
C ASP A 255 -23.22 13.87 -10.26
N VAL A 256 -24.54 14.05 -10.17
CA VAL A 256 -25.52 12.95 -10.31
C VAL A 256 -25.40 12.25 -11.66
N ALA A 257 -25.12 13.01 -12.73
CA ALA A 257 -24.97 12.46 -14.08
C ALA A 257 -23.59 11.83 -14.32
N ASN A 258 -22.57 12.24 -13.58
CA ASN A 258 -21.18 11.84 -13.79
C ASN A 258 -20.68 10.77 -12.82
N TYR A 259 -21.35 10.57 -11.68
CA TYR A 259 -20.96 9.68 -10.60
C TYR A 259 -22.11 8.70 -10.27
N SER A 260 -22.23 7.65 -11.09
CA SER A 260 -23.26 6.63 -10.92
C SER A 260 -22.75 5.38 -10.22
N SER A 261 -21.45 5.10 -10.24
CA SER A 261 -20.82 4.04 -9.46
C SER A 261 -19.43 4.47 -9.01
N PHE A 262 -18.97 3.89 -7.89
CA PHE A 262 -17.63 4.18 -7.37
C PHE A 262 -17.05 3.04 -6.55
N ALA A 263 -15.73 3.09 -6.40
CA ALA A 263 -14.96 2.31 -5.46
C ALA A 263 -13.96 3.21 -4.73
N SER A 264 -13.86 3.09 -3.41
CA SER A 264 -12.96 3.88 -2.58
C SER A 264 -12.26 2.97 -1.60
N PHE A 265 -10.96 2.84 -1.76
CA PHE A 265 -10.09 1.97 -0.99
C PHE A 265 -9.23 2.84 -0.08
N PRO A 266 -9.32 2.70 1.25
CA PRO A 266 -8.41 3.38 2.15
C PRO A 266 -6.97 2.93 1.86
N LEU A 267 -6.02 3.86 1.95
CA LEU A 267 -4.59 3.56 1.93
C LEU A 267 -4.21 3.07 3.32
N GLU A 268 -4.33 1.75 3.55
CA GLU A 268 -4.05 1.10 4.82
C GLU A 268 -2.61 1.41 5.28
N SER A 269 -2.45 2.06 6.43
CA SER A 269 -1.15 2.30 7.04
C SER A 269 -0.89 1.24 8.12
N GLY A 270 0.37 1.07 8.53
CA GLY A 270 0.69 0.36 9.76
C GLY A 270 0.10 1.03 11.03
N ASN A 271 -0.45 2.24 10.89
CA ASN A 271 -1.16 2.97 11.93
C ASN A 271 -2.67 2.69 11.90
N SER A 272 -3.39 3.02 12.99
CA SER A 272 -4.84 2.82 13.09
C SER A 272 -5.68 3.73 12.18
N ILE A 273 -5.07 4.74 11.55
CA ILE A 273 -5.73 5.71 10.67
C ILE A 273 -5.11 5.56 9.28
N PRO A 274 -5.90 5.40 8.20
CA PRO A 274 -5.37 5.35 6.84
C PRO A 274 -4.58 6.62 6.48
N ASN A 275 -3.64 6.53 5.54
CA ASN A 275 -2.89 7.70 5.07
C ASN A 275 -3.60 8.44 3.92
N GLY A 276 -4.72 7.90 3.43
CA GLY A 276 -5.42 8.45 2.27
C GLY A 276 -6.46 7.49 1.70
N VAL A 277 -6.88 7.73 0.46
CA VAL A 277 -7.87 6.91 -0.27
C VAL A 277 -7.54 6.84 -1.76
N LEU A 278 -7.50 5.63 -2.32
CA LEU A 278 -7.57 5.37 -3.76
C LEU A 278 -9.03 5.33 -4.21
N VAL A 279 -9.37 6.09 -5.23
CA VAL A 279 -10.74 6.31 -5.70
C VAL A 279 -10.86 5.96 -7.17
N ALA A 280 -11.93 5.25 -7.52
CA ALA A 280 -12.38 5.01 -8.88
C ALA A 280 -13.86 5.41 -8.99
N THR A 281 -14.24 6.19 -10.00
CA THR A 281 -15.64 6.59 -10.23
C THR A 281 -16.01 6.49 -11.70
N ASN A 282 -17.30 6.26 -11.97
CA ASN A 282 -17.81 6.10 -13.32
C ASN A 282 -19.26 6.59 -13.44
N ASN A 283 -19.64 7.13 -14.60
CA ASN A 283 -20.99 7.63 -14.87
C ASN A 283 -22.02 6.53 -15.17
N ARG A 284 -21.63 5.26 -15.24
CA ARG A 284 -22.51 4.12 -15.47
C ARG A 284 -22.66 3.29 -14.19
N THR A 285 -23.86 2.80 -13.93
CA THR A 285 -24.14 1.86 -12.84
C THR A 285 -23.60 0.47 -13.16
N GLY A 286 -23.23 -0.30 -12.15
CA GLY A 286 -22.75 -1.68 -12.29
C GLY A 286 -21.30 -1.82 -12.72
N THR A 287 -20.58 -0.71 -12.94
CA THR A 287 -19.16 -0.73 -13.33
C THR A 287 -18.28 -1.31 -12.22
N TYR A 288 -18.49 -0.86 -10.98
CA TYR A 288 -17.73 -1.32 -9.83
C TYR A 288 -18.54 -2.29 -8.99
N THR A 289 -17.96 -3.44 -8.71
CA THR A 289 -18.52 -4.52 -7.89
C THR A 289 -17.47 -4.98 -6.89
N PRO A 290 -17.86 -5.59 -5.76
CA PRO A 290 -16.87 -6.14 -4.83
C PRO A 290 -15.86 -7.07 -5.51
N LYS A 291 -16.32 -7.90 -6.46
CA LYS A 291 -15.49 -8.88 -7.18
C LYS A 291 -14.42 -8.23 -8.04
N ASN A 292 -14.78 -7.32 -8.95
CA ASN A 292 -13.79 -6.73 -9.87
C ASN A 292 -12.90 -5.67 -9.21
N CYS A 293 -13.36 -5.06 -8.11
CA CYS A 293 -12.57 -4.10 -7.36
C CYS A 293 -11.53 -4.75 -6.43
N LEU A 294 -11.50 -6.08 -6.27
CA LEU A 294 -10.46 -6.75 -5.48
C LEU A 294 -9.04 -6.39 -5.92
N ALA A 295 -8.86 -6.15 -7.22
CA ALA A 295 -7.59 -5.72 -7.80
C ALA A 295 -7.06 -4.39 -7.24
N PHE A 296 -7.93 -3.51 -6.72
CA PHE A 296 -7.49 -2.24 -6.13
C PHE A 296 -6.84 -2.40 -4.76
N ARG A 297 -7.04 -3.52 -4.06
CA ARG A 297 -6.50 -3.72 -2.72
C ARG A 297 -4.96 -3.74 -2.69
N PRO A 298 -4.26 -4.58 -3.48
CA PRO A 298 -2.80 -4.53 -3.52
C PRO A 298 -2.27 -3.18 -4.05
N ALA A 299 -2.96 -2.55 -5.00
CA ALA A 299 -2.60 -1.21 -5.47
C ALA A 299 -2.71 -0.14 -4.37
N ALA A 300 -3.81 -0.14 -3.61
CA ALA A 300 -4.00 0.77 -2.47
C ALA A 300 -2.93 0.54 -1.39
N TYR A 301 -2.56 -0.71 -1.13
CA TYR A 301 -1.48 -1.04 -0.21
C TYR A 301 -0.12 -0.50 -0.72
N PHE A 302 0.24 -0.78 -1.97
CA PHE A 302 1.47 -0.26 -2.58
C PHE A 302 1.54 1.27 -2.48
N ILE A 303 0.47 1.96 -2.90
CA ILE A 303 0.39 3.42 -2.84
C ILE A 303 0.53 3.91 -1.39
N SER A 304 -0.11 3.24 -0.42
CA SER A 304 0.03 3.58 1.00
C SER A 304 1.50 3.54 1.46
N ARG A 305 2.23 2.49 1.10
CA ARG A 305 3.66 2.35 1.42
C ARG A 305 4.49 3.49 0.83
N LEU A 306 4.19 3.90 -0.40
CA LEU A 306 4.86 5.04 -1.03
C LEU A 306 4.50 6.37 -0.33
N THR A 307 3.24 6.55 0.10
CA THR A 307 2.83 7.79 0.80
C THR A 307 3.56 7.99 2.12
N GLU A 308 3.94 6.91 2.82
CA GLU A 308 4.74 6.99 4.05
C GLU A 308 6.16 7.53 3.83
N LYS A 309 6.63 7.57 2.58
CA LYS A 309 7.97 8.09 2.21
C LYS A 309 7.97 9.55 1.79
N VAL A 310 6.81 10.16 1.57
CA VAL A 310 6.72 11.56 1.11
C VAL A 310 6.06 12.41 2.20
N PRO A 311 6.83 13.22 2.95
CA PRO A 311 6.31 14.08 3.99
C PRO A 311 5.21 15.01 3.45
N VAL A 312 4.15 15.22 4.23
CA VAL A 312 2.96 16.01 3.83
C VAL A 312 3.31 17.45 3.41
N GLU A 313 4.42 17.98 3.91
CA GLU A 313 4.93 19.31 3.63
C GLU A 313 5.50 19.46 2.21
N LYS A 314 5.92 18.33 1.59
CA LYS A 314 6.48 18.31 0.23
C LYS A 314 5.42 18.18 -0.85
N TRP A 315 4.16 17.99 -0.47
CA TRP A 315 3.06 17.95 -1.43
C TRP A 315 2.81 19.39 -1.89
N PRO A 316 3.01 19.72 -3.18
CA PRO A 316 3.10 21.10 -3.66
C PRO A 316 1.84 21.82 -3.25
N ASN A 317 2.02 23.07 -2.79
CA ASN A 317 0.97 24.01 -2.36
C ASN A 317 -0.38 23.62 -2.93
N LEU A 318 -1.09 22.79 -2.16
CA LEU A 318 -2.47 22.42 -2.40
C LEU A 318 -3.24 23.70 -2.16
N ALA A 319 -3.24 24.56 -3.18
CA ALA A 319 -4.04 25.76 -3.24
C ALA A 319 -5.45 25.25 -3.01
N LEU A 320 -5.94 25.48 -1.79
CA LEU A 320 -7.32 25.20 -1.45
C LEU A 320 -8.14 25.83 -2.57
N PRO A 321 -9.04 25.10 -3.24
CA PRO A 321 -9.92 25.72 -4.21
C PRO A 321 -10.56 26.92 -3.52
N ARG A 322 -10.37 28.12 -4.11
CA ARG A 322 -10.83 29.41 -3.61
C ARG A 322 -12.14 29.25 -2.83
N THR A 323 -12.09 29.44 -1.51
CA THR A 323 -13.27 29.50 -0.64
C THR A 323 -14.07 30.80 -0.82
N ASP A 324 -13.72 31.61 -1.82
CA ASP A 324 -14.22 32.95 -2.09
C ASP A 324 -15.74 33.07 -2.34
N LYS A 325 -16.54 31.99 -2.20
CA LYS A 325 -18.01 32.03 -2.30
C LYS A 325 -18.68 31.04 -1.36
N VAL A 326 -18.63 31.32 -0.06
CA VAL A 326 -19.70 30.91 0.86
C VAL A 326 -20.17 32.20 1.55
N GLU A 327 -21.11 32.88 0.88
CA GLU A 327 -21.97 33.90 1.52
C GLU A 327 -23.18 33.22 2.17
#